data_AF-A0A7V2N2A6-F1
#
_entry.id   AF-A0A7V2N2A6-F1
#
_cell.length_a   1.000
_cell.length_b   1.000
_cell.length_c   1.000
_cell.angle_alpha   90.00
_cell.angle_beta   90.00
_cell.angle_gamma   90.00
#
_symmetry.space_group_name_H-M   'P 1'
#
loop_
_entity.id
_entity.type
_entity.pdbx_description
1 polymer ?
#
loop_
_entity_poly.entity_id
_entity_poly.type
_entity_poly.pdbx_seq_one_letter_code
_entity_poly.pdbx_strand_id
1 'polypeptide(L)'
;MDDTTRVREIKRRFKALRERRRRIEHDWDDICDLVAWRRTRLNEDGKISRETRRGLRAYNSVGADSLQTWADGMFGYIVSPAHPWFRLELAEHALNGYPQVREWLDRVERHLFSLFQHTSFYSAMGQYFYDAGSIGTATLMIED
;
A
#
# COMPACT_ATOMS: atom_id res chain seq x y z
N MET A 1 5.93 -11.47 30.88
CA MET A 1 5.76 -12.54 29.89
C MET A 1 7.11 -12.74 29.23
N ASP A 2 7.74 -13.90 29.40
CA ASP A 2 9.08 -14.20 28.87
C ASP A 2 9.13 -14.02 27.34
N ASP A 3 10.10 -13.25 26.84
CA ASP A 3 10.22 -12.87 25.42
C ASP A 3 10.31 -14.11 24.51
N THR A 4 10.92 -15.19 25.00
CA THR A 4 11.02 -16.47 24.29
C THR A 4 9.63 -17.07 24.03
N THR A 5 8.71 -16.93 24.98
CA THR A 5 7.33 -17.41 24.87
C THR A 5 6.55 -16.59 23.84
N ARG A 6 6.71 -15.26 23.83
CA ARG A 6 6.08 -14.35 22.86
C ARG A 6 6.54 -14.63 21.43
N VAL A 7 7.84 -14.82 21.22
CA VAL A 7 8.40 -15.16 19.90
C VAL A 7 7.84 -16.48 19.38
N ARG A 8 7.74 -17.51 20.24
CA ARG A 8 7.17 -18.80 19.87
C ARG A 8 5.72 -18.67 19.43
N GLU A 9 4.93 -17.87 20.14
CA GLU A 9 3.54 -17.62 19.80
C GLU A 9 3.40 -16.88 18.46
N ILE A 10 4.17 -15.83 18.22
CA ILE A 10 4.15 -15.08 16.95
C ILE A 10 4.50 -16.01 15.79
N LYS A 11 5.55 -16.83 15.92
CA LYS A 11 5.93 -17.81 14.89
C LYS A 11 4.81 -18.82 14.62
N ARG A 12 4.13 -19.31 15.67
CA ARG A 12 2.98 -20.21 15.53
C ARG A 12 1.83 -19.55 14.78
N ARG A 13 1.44 -18.33 15.16
CA ARG A 13 0.37 -17.57 14.50
C ARG A 13 0.72 -17.26 13.04
N PHE A 14 1.95 -16.83 12.77
CA PHE A 14 2.44 -16.57 11.42
C PHE A 14 2.37 -17.82 10.54
N LYS A 15 2.80 -18.99 11.03
CA LYS A 15 2.70 -20.25 10.28
C LYS A 15 1.25 -20.60 9.93
N ALA A 16 0.32 -20.44 10.88
CA ALA A 16 -1.09 -20.71 10.64
C ALA A 16 -1.71 -19.75 9.60
N LEU A 17 -1.35 -18.46 9.63
CA LEU A 17 -1.80 -17.48 8.65
C LEU A 17 -1.19 -17.74 7.26
N ARG A 18 0.09 -18.11 7.19
CA ARG A 18 0.76 -18.48 5.94
C ARG A 18 0.07 -19.65 5.25
N GLU A 19 -0.32 -20.67 6.00
CA GLU A 19 -1.04 -21.83 5.44
C GLU A 19 -2.41 -21.44 4.87
N ARG A 20 -3.11 -20.48 5.50
CA ARG A 20 -4.36 -19.95 4.94
C ARG A 20 -4.13 -19.17 3.66
N ARG A 21 -3.03 -18.40 3.58
CA ARG A 21 -2.66 -17.58 2.42
C ARG A 21 -2.25 -18.42 1.21
N ARG A 22 -1.63 -19.60 1.40
CA ARG A 22 -1.22 -20.50 0.32
C ARG A 22 -2.30 -20.79 -0.73
N ARG A 23 -3.57 -20.78 -0.33
CA ARG A 23 -4.71 -20.99 -1.23
C ARG A 23 -4.80 -19.96 -2.36
N ILE A 24 -4.37 -18.72 -2.13
CA ILE A 24 -4.44 -17.62 -3.11
C ILE A 24 -3.08 -17.27 -3.71
N GLU A 25 -1.98 -17.88 -3.23
CA GLU A 25 -0.63 -17.59 -3.73
C GLU A 25 -0.46 -18.00 -5.20
N HIS A 26 -1.14 -19.06 -5.65
CA HIS A 26 -1.15 -19.45 -7.06
C HIS A 26 -1.79 -18.39 -7.96
N ASP A 27 -2.92 -17.81 -7.54
CA ASP A 27 -3.58 -16.75 -8.30
C ASP A 27 -2.69 -15.51 -8.39
N TRP A 28 -1.95 -15.19 -7.32
CA TRP A 28 -0.98 -14.10 -7.33
C TRP A 28 0.14 -14.33 -8.33
N ASP A 29 0.64 -15.57 -8.43
CA ASP A 29 1.68 -15.92 -9.40
C ASP A 29 1.19 -15.76 -10.85
N ASP A 30 -0.05 -16.16 -11.14
CA ASP A 30 -0.66 -15.98 -12.45
C ASP A 30 -0.89 -14.49 -12.78
N ILE A 31 -1.43 -13.71 -11.83
CA ILE A 31 -1.62 -12.26 -11.99
C ILE A 31 -0.27 -11.56 -12.22
N CYS A 32 0.77 -11.95 -11.48
CA CYS A 32 2.11 -11.40 -11.68
C CYS A 32 2.68 -11.76 -13.06
N ASP A 33 2.38 -12.95 -13.61
CA ASP A 33 2.91 -13.33 -14.93
C ASP A 33 2.19 -12.63 -16.09
N LEU A 34 0.90 -12.39 -15.95
CA LEU A 34 0.04 -11.88 -17.01
C LEU A 34 -0.11 -10.35 -16.97
N VAL A 35 -0.11 -9.75 -15.78
CA VAL A 35 -0.47 -8.33 -15.56
C VAL A 35 0.67 -7.59 -14.87
N ALA A 36 1.08 -8.05 -13.69
CA ALA A 36 2.03 -7.34 -12.81
C ALA A 36 3.48 -7.86 -12.95
N TRP A 37 3.95 -8.09 -14.17
CA TRP A 37 5.22 -8.77 -14.45
C TRP A 37 6.47 -8.03 -13.98
N ARG A 38 6.37 -6.73 -13.71
CA ARG A 38 7.47 -5.96 -13.10
C ARG A 38 7.56 -6.16 -11.58
N ARG A 39 6.54 -6.72 -10.94
CA ARG A 39 6.51 -6.89 -9.49
C ARG A 39 7.44 -8.00 -9.03
N THR A 40 8.12 -7.76 -7.91
CA THR A 40 9.10 -8.69 -7.36
C THR A 40 8.42 -9.81 -6.63
N ARG A 41 8.71 -11.05 -7.03
CA ARG A 41 8.30 -12.26 -6.32
C ARG A 41 9.27 -12.55 -5.18
N LEU A 42 8.71 -12.92 -4.03
CA LEU A 42 9.45 -13.54 -2.95
C LEU A 42 9.28 -15.06 -3.12
N ASN A 43 10.38 -15.77 -3.34
CA ASN A 43 10.33 -17.23 -3.38
C ASN A 43 9.96 -17.77 -1.98
N GLU A 44 9.62 -19.07 -1.88
CA GLU A 44 9.30 -19.71 -0.59
C GLU A 44 10.40 -19.53 0.48
N ASP A 45 11.65 -19.41 0.03
CA ASP A 45 12.87 -19.16 0.82
C ASP A 45 13.06 -17.67 1.21
N GLY A 46 12.14 -16.78 0.84
CA GLY A 46 12.26 -15.33 1.05
C GLY A 46 13.31 -14.64 0.18
N LYS A 47 13.92 -15.37 -0.78
CA LYS A 47 14.91 -14.82 -1.71
C LYS A 47 14.20 -14.18 -2.91
N ILE A 48 14.71 -13.02 -3.32
CA ILE A 48 14.29 -12.36 -4.55
C ILE A 48 14.88 -13.13 -5.73
N SER A 49 14.02 -13.67 -6.61
CA SER A 49 14.47 -14.24 -7.88
C SER A 49 15.00 -13.11 -8.78
N ARG A 50 16.33 -13.02 -8.92
CA ARG A 50 17.03 -11.94 -9.62
C ARG A 50 17.14 -12.12 -11.14
N GLU A 51 16.96 -13.33 -11.68
CA GLU A 51 17.52 -13.65 -13.01
C GLU A 51 16.54 -14.14 -14.08
N THR A 52 15.24 -14.20 -13.82
CA THR A 52 14.29 -14.68 -14.85
C THR A 52 13.70 -13.51 -15.65
N ARG A 53 13.78 -13.57 -16.99
CA ARG A 53 13.00 -12.69 -17.88
C ARG A 53 11.52 -12.80 -17.51
N ARG A 54 10.87 -11.66 -17.24
CA ARG A 54 9.47 -11.59 -16.77
C ARG A 54 8.53 -11.20 -17.91
N GLY A 55 7.24 -11.50 -17.75
CA GLY A 55 6.20 -11.12 -18.71
C GLY A 55 6.17 -11.99 -19.97
N LEU A 56 6.89 -13.13 -19.99
CA LEU A 56 6.91 -14.05 -21.14
C LEU A 56 5.57 -14.73 -21.41
N ARG A 57 4.71 -14.84 -20.39
CA ARG A 57 3.37 -15.43 -20.49
C ARG A 57 2.31 -14.44 -20.97
N ALA A 58 2.58 -13.13 -20.90
CA ALA A 58 1.65 -12.11 -21.36
C ALA A 58 1.63 -12.07 -22.89
N TYR A 59 0.46 -12.22 -23.49
CA TYR A 59 0.30 -12.14 -24.94
C TYR A 59 0.43 -10.69 -25.46
N ASN A 60 -0.08 -9.72 -24.69
CA ASN A 60 -0.02 -8.30 -25.00
C ASN A 60 0.08 -7.46 -23.71
N SER A 61 0.21 -6.13 -23.85
CA SER A 61 0.39 -5.21 -22.71
C SER A 61 -0.92 -4.73 -22.08
N VAL A 62 -2.09 -5.07 -22.64
CA VAL A 62 -3.38 -4.46 -22.26
C VAL A 62 -3.65 -4.59 -20.76
N GLY A 63 -3.36 -5.75 -20.17
CA GLY A 63 -3.53 -5.95 -18.72
C GLY A 63 -2.62 -5.04 -17.90
N ALA A 64 -1.34 -4.98 -18.23
CA ALA A 64 -0.36 -4.15 -17.53
C ALA A 64 -0.69 -2.66 -17.66
N ASP A 65 -1.06 -2.20 -18.86
CA ASP A 65 -1.41 -0.81 -19.14
C ASP A 65 -2.71 -0.40 -18.44
N SER A 66 -3.70 -1.30 -18.38
CA SER A 66 -4.96 -1.08 -17.66
C SER A 66 -4.72 -0.96 -16.15
N LEU A 67 -3.88 -1.84 -15.59
CA LEU A 67 -3.49 -1.77 -14.17
C LEU A 67 -2.77 -0.45 -13.86
N GLN A 68 -1.83 -0.04 -14.70
CA GLN A 68 -1.12 1.23 -14.52
C GLN A 68 -2.08 2.42 -14.57
N THR A 69 -2.98 2.45 -15.56
CA THR A 69 -3.99 3.50 -15.71
C THR A 69 -4.90 3.57 -14.48
N TRP A 70 -5.31 2.41 -13.94
CA TRP A 70 -6.12 2.34 -12.73
C TRP A 70 -5.36 2.85 -11.50
N ALA A 71 -4.10 2.44 -11.33
CA ALA A 71 -3.28 2.85 -10.20
C ALA A 71 -3.01 4.37 -10.21
N ASP A 72 -2.68 4.93 -11.38
CA ASP A 72 -2.46 6.37 -11.55
C ASP A 72 -3.75 7.15 -11.32
N GLY A 73 -4.90 6.61 -11.77
CA GLY A 73 -6.22 7.16 -11.47
C GLY A 73 -6.50 7.20 -9.96
N MET A 74 -6.34 6.07 -9.26
CA MET A 74 -6.58 6.01 -7.81
C MET A 74 -5.67 6.95 -7.04
N PHE A 75 -4.38 7.00 -7.39
CA PHE A 75 -3.44 7.94 -6.81
C PHE A 75 -3.87 9.39 -7.04
N GLY A 76 -4.23 9.74 -8.28
CA GLY A 76 -4.62 11.09 -8.67
C GLY A 76 -5.99 11.54 -8.13
N TYR A 77 -6.93 10.62 -7.88
CA TYR A 77 -8.25 10.97 -7.35
C TYR A 77 -8.34 10.91 -5.82
N ILE A 78 -7.57 10.03 -5.17
CA ILE A 78 -7.72 9.76 -3.73
C ILE A 78 -6.66 10.49 -2.90
N VAL A 79 -5.40 10.52 -3.34
CA VAL A 79 -4.25 11.05 -2.56
C VAL A 79 -3.31 11.86 -3.45
N SER A 80 -3.88 12.77 -4.22
CA SER A 80 -3.10 13.61 -5.12
C SER A 80 -2.24 14.61 -4.35
N PRO A 81 -0.93 14.72 -4.63
CA PRO A 81 -0.11 15.79 -4.07
C PRO A 81 -0.51 17.18 -4.58
N ALA A 82 -1.25 17.27 -5.69
CA ALA A 82 -1.61 18.53 -6.33
C ALA A 82 -2.78 19.26 -5.65
N HIS A 83 -3.63 18.54 -4.90
CA HIS A 83 -4.81 19.12 -4.26
C HIS A 83 -5.00 18.57 -2.84
N PRO A 84 -5.46 19.37 -1.87
CA PRO A 84 -5.83 18.88 -0.55
C PRO A 84 -6.89 17.77 -0.64
N TRP A 85 -6.56 16.57 -0.14
CA TRP A 85 -7.41 15.38 -0.24
C TRP A 85 -8.02 14.93 1.10
N PHE A 86 -7.73 15.63 2.18
CA PHE A 86 -8.39 15.45 3.47
C PHE A 86 -8.55 16.79 4.19
N ARG A 87 -9.49 16.82 5.13
CA ARG A 87 -9.73 17.92 6.07
C ARG A 87 -9.86 17.37 7.48
N LEU A 88 -9.40 18.12 8.46
CA LEU A 88 -9.48 17.81 9.86
C LEU A 88 -10.67 18.54 10.47
N GLU A 89 -11.46 17.79 11.22
CA GLU A 89 -12.55 18.32 12.02
C GLU A 89 -12.50 17.65 13.40
N LEU A 90 -12.88 18.40 14.44
CA LEU A 90 -13.06 17.81 15.76
C LEU A 90 -14.35 17.00 15.78
N ALA A 91 -14.31 15.86 16.49
CA ALA A 91 -15.50 15.04 16.75
C ALA A 91 -16.59 15.82 17.50
N GLU A 92 -16.19 16.73 18.39
CA GLU A 92 -17.08 17.67 19.06
C GLU A 92 -17.43 18.84 18.12
N HIS A 93 -18.52 18.70 17.36
CA HIS A 93 -18.87 19.66 16.29
C HIS A 93 -19.09 21.10 16.77
N ALA A 94 -19.52 21.31 18.01
CA ALA A 94 -19.67 22.65 18.59
C ALA A 94 -18.34 23.43 18.57
N LEU A 95 -17.21 22.73 18.73
CA LEU A 95 -15.89 23.35 18.75
C LEU A 95 -15.40 23.78 17.35
N ASN A 96 -15.90 23.13 16.28
CA ASN A 96 -15.55 23.51 14.91
C ASN A 96 -16.15 24.88 14.51
N GLY A 97 -17.04 25.46 15.31
CA GLY A 97 -17.59 26.80 15.09
C GLY A 97 -16.62 27.94 15.46
N TYR A 98 -15.64 27.68 16.32
CA TYR A 98 -14.74 28.72 16.82
C TYR A 98 -13.65 29.04 15.78
N PRO A 99 -13.44 30.32 15.42
CA PRO A 99 -12.42 30.71 14.45
C PRO A 99 -11.00 30.22 14.79
N GLN A 100 -10.64 30.26 16.06
CA GLN A 100 -9.31 29.86 16.55
C GLN A 100 -9.07 28.36 16.38
N VAL A 101 -10.11 27.55 16.55
CA VAL A 101 -10.04 26.09 16.35
C VAL A 101 -9.83 25.79 14.88
N ARG A 102 -10.58 26.44 13.98
CA ARG A 102 -10.41 26.29 12.52
C ARG A 102 -9.01 26.69 12.08
N GLU A 103 -8.51 27.83 12.54
CA GLU A 103 -7.15 28.29 12.22
C GLU A 103 -6.07 27.31 12.70
N TRP A 104 -6.27 26.71 13.88
CA TRP A 104 -5.37 25.67 14.36
C TRP A 104 -5.43 24.40 13.50
N LEU A 105 -6.62 23.91 13.16
CA LEU A 105 -6.80 22.75 12.28
C LEU A 105 -6.18 22.98 10.90
N ASP A 106 -6.41 24.14 10.29
CA ASP A 106 -5.80 24.53 9.00
C ASP A 106 -4.26 24.52 9.07
N ARG A 107 -3.68 24.97 10.20
CA ARG A 107 -2.21 24.91 10.39
C ARG A 107 -1.72 23.47 10.50
N VAL A 108 -2.42 22.61 11.23
CA VAL A 108 -2.08 21.19 11.36
C VAL A 108 -2.20 20.48 10.01
N GLU A 109 -3.27 20.73 9.24
CA GLU A 109 -3.45 20.20 7.88
C GLU A 109 -2.26 20.56 6.99
N ARG A 110 -1.86 21.84 6.95
CA ARG A 110 -0.70 22.29 6.16
C ARG A 110 0.58 21.59 6.57
N HIS A 111 0.79 21.37 7.87
CA HIS A 111 1.95 20.62 8.35
C HIS A 111 1.92 19.16 7.92
N LEU A 112 0.77 18.49 8.00
CA LEU A 112 0.62 17.11 7.52
C LEU A 112 0.86 17.00 6.01
N PHE A 113 0.29 17.90 5.20
CA PHE A 113 0.56 17.93 3.76
C PHE A 113 2.03 18.17 3.47
N SER A 114 2.68 19.10 4.17
CA SER A 114 4.13 19.33 4.04
C SER A 114 4.94 18.07 4.39
N LEU A 115 4.60 17.39 5.49
CA LEU A 115 5.25 16.14 5.89
C LEU A 115 5.10 15.04 4.82
N PHE A 116 3.91 14.88 4.23
CA PHE A 116 3.71 13.92 3.15
C PHE A 116 4.53 14.23 1.89
N GLN A 117 4.74 15.52 1.58
CA GLN A 117 5.58 15.93 0.44
C GLN A 117 7.08 15.70 0.68
N HIS A 118 7.53 15.81 1.93
CA HIS A 118 8.95 15.64 2.29
C HIS A 118 9.32 14.19 2.64
N THR A 119 8.35 13.28 2.72
CA THR A 119 8.56 11.86 2.97
C THR A 119 8.33 11.03 1.71
N SER A 120 8.60 9.73 1.79
CA SER A 120 8.32 8.79 0.70
C SER A 120 6.83 8.44 0.55
N PHE A 121 5.93 9.11 1.29
CA PHE A 121 4.50 8.76 1.35
C PHE A 121 3.84 8.68 -0.03
N TYR A 122 3.95 9.72 -0.86
CA TYR A 122 3.31 9.72 -2.19
C TYR A 122 3.89 8.66 -3.14
N SER A 123 5.20 8.41 -3.07
CA SER A 123 5.85 7.34 -3.83
C SER A 123 5.34 5.96 -3.39
N ALA A 124 5.22 5.74 -2.07
CA ALA A 124 4.69 4.52 -1.50
C ALA A 124 3.20 4.31 -1.85
N MET A 125 2.39 5.38 -1.88
CA MET A 125 0.98 5.30 -2.26
C MET A 125 0.77 4.88 -3.71
N GLY A 126 1.62 5.31 -4.65
CA GLY A 126 1.58 4.81 -6.02
C GLY A 126 1.79 3.30 -6.11
N GLN A 127 2.78 2.78 -5.37
CA GLN A 127 3.02 1.34 -5.27
C GLN A 127 1.89 0.61 -4.55
N TYR A 128 1.32 1.22 -3.51
CA TYR A 128 0.19 0.68 -2.76
C TYR A 128 -1.02 0.43 -3.67
N PHE A 129 -1.41 1.41 -4.49
CA PHE A 129 -2.49 1.20 -5.44
C PHE A 129 -2.11 0.14 -6.49
N TYR A 130 -0.91 0.17 -7.04
CA TYR A 130 -0.50 -0.86 -7.99
C TYR A 130 -0.63 -2.30 -7.42
N ASP A 131 -0.24 -2.51 -6.16
CA ASP A 131 -0.38 -3.80 -5.49
C ASP A 131 -1.85 -4.14 -5.18
N ALA A 132 -2.64 -3.14 -4.78
CA ALA A 132 -4.07 -3.31 -4.48
C ALA A 132 -4.88 -3.67 -5.75
N GLY A 133 -4.53 -3.09 -6.90
CA GLY A 133 -5.18 -3.36 -8.18
C GLY A 133 -4.74 -4.66 -8.84
N SER A 134 -3.60 -5.23 -8.43
CA SER A 134 -3.07 -6.49 -8.98
C SER A 134 -3.44 -7.68 -8.11
N ILE A 135 -2.68 -7.93 -7.05
CA ILE A 135 -2.84 -9.09 -6.16
C ILE A 135 -3.93 -8.88 -5.09
N GLY A 136 -4.54 -7.69 -5.05
CA GLY A 136 -5.64 -7.34 -4.14
C GLY A 136 -5.21 -6.95 -2.72
N THR A 137 -4.00 -7.33 -2.31
CA THR A 137 -3.46 -7.06 -0.97
C THR A 137 -2.28 -6.12 -1.07
N ALA A 138 -2.43 -4.91 -0.52
CA ALA A 138 -1.36 -3.94 -0.37
C ALA A 138 -1.22 -3.54 1.11
N THR A 139 0.03 -3.40 1.56
CA THR A 139 0.34 -3.05 2.94
C THR A 139 1.29 -1.87 2.95
N LEU A 140 0.96 -0.85 3.75
CA LEU A 140 1.85 0.27 4.06
C LEU A 140 2.35 0.10 5.50
N MET A 141 3.66 0.17 5.68
CA MET A 141 4.29 0.23 7.00
C MET A 141 4.83 1.64 7.19
N ILE A 142 4.48 2.26 8.31
CA ILE A 142 4.97 3.58 8.70
C ILE A 142 5.89 3.36 9.90
N GLU A 143 7.07 3.96 9.86
CA GLU A 143 8.07 3.91 10.94
C GLU A 143 8.32 5.35 11.42
N ASP A 144 8.53 5.49 12.72
CA ASP A 144 8.76 6.78 13.41
C ASP A 144 10.25 7.17 13.44
#